data_AF-A0A376TVH8-F1
#
_entry.id   AF-A0A376TVH8-F1
#
_cell.length_a   1.000
_cell.length_b   1.000
_cell.length_c   1.000
_cell.angle_alpha   90.00
_cell.angle_beta   90.00
_cell.angle_gamma   90.00
#
_symmetry.space_group_name_H-M   'P 1'
#
loop_
_entity.id
_entity.type
_entity.pdbx_description
1 polymer ?
#
loop_
_entity_poly.entity_id
_entity_poly.type
_entity_poly.pdbx_seq_one_letter_code
_entity_poly.pdbx_strand_id
1 'polypeptide(L)'
;MLNALDARCPNWDLWEECRTISELENASATLIPASSGEDPFWQGSARTIFAEGAERMRRDEDRSYNKFLRTLLAIQLDQLRTFLAGTPASTLVDGKIEKTAISIRSVLTNYVKAMRYLQGIDRPGREKFTIREWMKGQADKSKNGWLFITSDEQNHESLKPLISLWLSIAATSLLAMGPNRQRRVWFFYDELASLHKLPTLPRIISEARKFGGCFVLGFQSFAQLEEIYGPKAAAALFDLLNTKFFFRSPSAQIAKFVEEDIGETWRKKFSEQTSFGHEQVRDGISFGKEEERVSIVSYSDVQSLNDLQCFVTLPGSYPVVKLTMKYEAMPKVADSLLLRDVQTSLDQMLEDEITRRTEEERHKFAGLFEGASLIQAVPESNLSNTPPPSAGRVAAVLAETNTPPETRTLQTENAAGDADTKNTGSTAVAAEGGSTSTGGTERDIEQDLPKDVPPGLNSDGEVVDSEAYEDWVQASHQTRDMTRREEVNINHATDKARDFDDDREVF
;
A
#
# COMPACT_ATOMS: atom_id res chain seq x y z
N MET A 1 -15.40 -22.55 -7.12
CA MET A 1 -14.31 -21.80 -7.75
C MET A 1 -14.90 -20.88 -8.80
N LEU A 2 -14.52 -19.60 -8.80
CA LEU A 2 -14.97 -18.58 -9.72
C LEU A 2 -13.79 -18.11 -10.56
N ASN A 3 -13.80 -18.49 -11.83
CA ASN A 3 -12.88 -18.00 -12.85
C ASN A 3 -13.59 -18.14 -14.19
N ALA A 4 -13.84 -17.03 -14.87
CA ALA A 4 -14.66 -17.02 -16.08
C ALA A 4 -14.07 -17.85 -17.24
N LEU A 5 -12.77 -18.17 -17.20
CA LEU A 5 -12.08 -19.01 -18.20
C LEU A 5 -11.96 -20.48 -17.78
N ASP A 6 -12.36 -20.85 -16.56
CA ASP A 6 -12.27 -22.22 -16.06
C ASP A 6 -13.58 -23.01 -16.29
N ALA A 7 -13.47 -24.24 -16.79
CA ALA A 7 -14.59 -25.15 -17.03
C ALA A 7 -15.39 -25.49 -15.77
N ARG A 8 -14.75 -25.42 -14.60
CA ARG A 8 -15.37 -25.67 -13.28
C ARG A 8 -16.10 -24.45 -12.74
N CYS A 9 -15.99 -23.28 -13.37
CA CYS A 9 -16.73 -22.09 -12.96
C CYS A 9 -18.23 -22.39 -12.92
N PRO A 10 -18.93 -22.10 -11.80
CA PRO A 10 -20.36 -22.29 -11.71
C PRO A 10 -21.10 -21.30 -12.61
N ASN A 11 -22.39 -21.55 -12.82
CA ASN A 11 -23.28 -20.65 -13.54
C ASN A 11 -23.60 -19.43 -12.65
N TRP A 12 -22.65 -18.50 -12.51
CA TRP A 12 -22.86 -17.27 -11.76
C TRP A 12 -23.89 -16.41 -12.50
N ASP A 13 -24.97 -16.00 -11.81
CA ASP A 13 -26.06 -15.22 -12.38
C ASP A 13 -26.11 -13.82 -11.74
N LEU A 14 -25.76 -12.79 -12.52
CA LEU A 14 -25.73 -11.38 -12.09
C LEU A 14 -27.08 -10.93 -11.54
N TRP A 15 -28.19 -11.34 -12.17
CA TRP A 15 -29.52 -10.89 -11.79
C TRP A 15 -29.99 -11.58 -10.51
N GLU A 16 -29.63 -12.83 -10.25
CA GLU A 16 -29.91 -13.47 -8.96
C GLU A 16 -29.01 -12.94 -7.84
N GLU A 17 -27.78 -12.54 -8.17
CA GLU A 17 -26.82 -11.96 -7.23
C GLU A 17 -27.25 -10.58 -6.74
N CYS A 18 -27.61 -9.69 -7.67
CA CYS A 18 -28.10 -8.35 -7.40
C CYS A 18 -29.61 -8.32 -7.62
N ARG A 19 -30.42 -8.39 -6.56
CA ARG A 19 -31.89 -8.49 -6.61
C ARG A 19 -32.61 -7.15 -6.71
N THR A 20 -31.88 -6.05 -6.53
CA THR A 20 -32.43 -4.69 -6.60
C THR A 20 -31.54 -3.78 -7.46
N ILE A 21 -32.10 -2.68 -7.95
CA ILE A 21 -31.35 -1.66 -8.70
C ILE A 21 -30.17 -1.10 -7.89
N SER A 22 -30.36 -0.87 -6.58
CA SER A 22 -29.28 -0.37 -5.71
C SER A 22 -28.10 -1.35 -5.60
N GLU A 23 -28.37 -2.65 -5.63
CA GLU A 23 -27.30 -3.66 -5.66
C GLU A 23 -26.59 -3.72 -7.02
N LEU A 24 -27.31 -3.44 -8.12
CA LEU A 24 -26.71 -3.28 -9.45
C LEU A 24 -25.86 -2.00 -9.55
N GLU A 25 -26.31 -0.90 -8.94
CA GLU A 25 -25.53 0.35 -8.84
C GLU A 25 -24.23 0.12 -8.06
N ASN A 26 -24.30 -0.56 -6.90
CA ASN A 26 -23.12 -0.91 -6.11
C ASN A 26 -22.15 -1.83 -6.88
N ALA A 27 -22.69 -2.82 -7.59
CA ALA A 27 -21.89 -3.68 -8.48
C ALA A 27 -21.20 -2.86 -9.58
N SER A 28 -21.94 -1.96 -10.23
CA SER A 28 -21.42 -1.11 -11.30
C SER A 28 -20.28 -0.19 -10.83
N ALA A 29 -20.32 0.29 -9.59
CA ALA A 29 -19.28 1.13 -9.02
C ALA A 29 -17.93 0.41 -8.87
N THR A 30 -17.95 -0.92 -8.73
CA THR A 30 -16.73 -1.75 -8.69
C THR A 30 -16.31 -2.19 -10.10
N LEU A 31 -17.28 -2.57 -10.95
CA LEU A 31 -17.01 -3.02 -12.32
C LEU A 31 -16.41 -1.88 -13.17
N ILE A 32 -16.94 -0.67 -13.00
CA ILE A 32 -16.52 0.56 -13.68
C ILE A 32 -15.89 1.46 -12.59
N PRO A 33 -14.59 1.33 -12.29
CA PRO A 33 -13.94 2.11 -11.23
C PRO A 33 -13.91 3.60 -11.56
N ALA A 34 -13.74 4.44 -10.53
CA ALA A 34 -13.49 5.86 -10.76
C ALA A 34 -12.02 6.03 -11.15
N SER A 35 -11.76 6.80 -12.20
CA SER A 35 -10.39 7.18 -12.59
C SER A 35 -10.00 8.47 -11.89
N SER A 36 -8.77 8.52 -11.37
CA SER A 36 -8.21 9.75 -10.82
C SER A 36 -7.93 10.75 -11.96
N GLY A 37 -8.57 11.92 -11.92
CA GLY A 37 -8.35 13.01 -12.89
C GLY A 37 -9.28 13.03 -14.11
N GLU A 38 -10.12 12.01 -14.30
CA GLU A 38 -11.18 12.06 -15.32
C GLU A 38 -12.48 12.63 -14.71
N ASP A 39 -13.31 13.28 -15.53
CA ASP A 39 -14.60 13.81 -15.10
C ASP A 39 -15.52 12.67 -14.64
N PRO A 40 -15.97 12.67 -13.36
CA PRO A 40 -16.85 11.64 -12.80
C PRO A 40 -18.15 11.41 -13.58
N PHE A 41 -18.57 12.39 -14.40
CA PHE A 41 -19.73 12.30 -15.26
C PHE A 41 -19.67 11.07 -16.18
N TRP A 42 -18.52 10.74 -16.75
CA TRP A 42 -18.40 9.67 -17.74
C TRP A 42 -18.61 8.29 -17.12
N GLN A 43 -17.89 7.98 -16.04
CA GLN A 43 -18.03 6.70 -15.34
C GLN A 43 -19.39 6.64 -14.62
N GLY A 44 -19.86 7.75 -14.05
CA GLY A 44 -21.20 7.84 -13.46
C GLY A 44 -22.31 7.50 -14.46
N SER A 45 -22.24 8.08 -15.66
CA SER A 45 -23.21 7.81 -16.73
C SER A 45 -23.15 6.36 -17.21
N ALA A 46 -21.94 5.80 -17.39
CA ALA A 46 -21.78 4.41 -17.78
C ALA A 46 -22.34 3.44 -16.72
N ARG A 47 -22.11 3.72 -15.43
CA ARG A 47 -22.69 2.97 -14.30
C ARG A 47 -24.22 3.00 -14.33
N THR A 48 -24.82 4.15 -14.56
CA THR A 48 -26.29 4.30 -14.67
C THR A 48 -26.85 3.49 -15.84
N ILE A 49 -26.23 3.56 -17.02
CA ILE A 49 -26.65 2.77 -18.19
C ILE A 49 -26.54 1.26 -17.89
N PHE A 50 -25.44 0.84 -17.25
CA PHE A 50 -25.24 -0.56 -16.88
C PHE A 50 -26.32 -1.06 -15.90
N ALA A 51 -26.55 -0.33 -14.80
CA ALA A 51 -27.48 -0.74 -13.75
C ALA A 51 -28.93 -0.77 -14.25
N GLU A 52 -29.38 0.30 -14.91
CA GLU A 52 -30.73 0.37 -15.49
C GLU A 52 -30.93 -0.66 -16.60
N GLY A 53 -29.92 -0.87 -17.45
CA GLY A 53 -29.97 -1.88 -18.50
C GLY A 53 -30.07 -3.30 -17.94
N ALA A 54 -29.31 -3.60 -16.88
CA ALA A 54 -29.37 -4.89 -16.20
C ALA A 54 -30.74 -5.10 -15.51
N GLU A 55 -31.28 -4.07 -14.87
CA GLU A 55 -32.59 -4.11 -14.22
C GLU A 55 -33.73 -4.32 -15.24
N ARG A 56 -33.68 -3.63 -16.40
CA ARG A 56 -34.63 -3.85 -17.48
C ARG A 56 -34.61 -5.28 -18.01
N MET A 57 -33.41 -5.85 -18.17
CA MET A 57 -33.24 -7.21 -18.67
C MET A 57 -33.60 -8.30 -17.64
N ARG A 58 -33.78 -7.95 -16.36
CA ARG A 58 -34.12 -8.92 -15.31
C ARG A 58 -35.36 -9.75 -15.62
N ARG A 59 -36.38 -9.13 -16.24
CA ARG A 59 -37.68 -9.72 -16.56
C ARG A 59 -37.73 -10.38 -17.95
N ASP A 60 -36.62 -10.38 -18.67
CA ASP A 60 -36.53 -10.94 -20.00
C ASP A 60 -36.40 -12.48 -19.90
N GLU A 61 -37.27 -13.22 -20.59
CA GLU A 61 -37.35 -14.69 -20.45
C GLU A 61 -36.11 -15.40 -21.03
N ASP A 62 -35.49 -14.80 -22.05
CA ASP A 62 -34.29 -15.25 -22.75
C ASP A 62 -33.04 -14.44 -22.35
N ARG A 63 -33.03 -13.87 -21.13
CA ARG A 63 -31.87 -13.11 -20.64
C ARG A 63 -30.60 -13.97 -20.67
N SER A 64 -29.52 -13.40 -21.18
CA SER A 64 -28.19 -14.01 -21.23
C SER A 64 -27.12 -12.93 -21.22
N TYR A 65 -25.88 -13.31 -20.87
CA TYR A 65 -24.76 -12.37 -20.94
C TYR A 65 -24.51 -11.89 -22.37
N ASN A 66 -24.72 -12.75 -23.37
CA ASN A 66 -24.58 -12.39 -24.78
C ASN A 66 -25.62 -11.33 -25.19
N LYS A 67 -26.90 -11.55 -24.88
CA LYS A 67 -27.98 -10.58 -25.15
C LYS A 67 -27.73 -9.26 -24.44
N PHE A 68 -27.32 -9.30 -23.16
CA PHE A 68 -27.01 -8.12 -22.37
C PHE A 68 -25.90 -7.27 -23.00
N LEU A 69 -24.79 -7.91 -23.36
CA LEU A 69 -23.66 -7.24 -23.99
C LEU A 69 -24.00 -6.67 -25.36
N ARG A 70 -24.77 -7.39 -26.18
CA ARG A 70 -25.26 -6.84 -27.46
C ARG A 70 -26.13 -5.61 -27.25
N THR A 71 -27.06 -5.65 -26.30
CA THR A 71 -27.93 -4.51 -26.00
C THR A 71 -27.14 -3.30 -25.54
N LEU A 72 -26.13 -3.46 -24.69
CA LEU A 72 -25.34 -2.31 -24.21
C LEU A 72 -24.29 -1.82 -25.21
N LEU A 73 -23.65 -2.74 -25.94
CA LEU A 73 -22.42 -2.46 -26.68
C LEU A 73 -22.58 -2.50 -28.20
N ALA A 74 -23.62 -3.14 -28.75
CA ALA A 74 -23.81 -3.33 -30.20
C ALA A 74 -24.87 -2.44 -30.84
N ILE A 75 -26.08 -2.42 -30.27
CA ILE A 75 -27.25 -1.81 -30.92
C ILE A 75 -27.09 -0.31 -31.14
N GLN A 76 -27.86 0.25 -32.07
CA GLN A 76 -27.81 1.70 -32.34
C GLN A 76 -28.31 2.50 -31.13
N LEU A 77 -27.84 3.75 -30.99
CA LEU A 77 -28.20 4.60 -29.86
C LEU A 77 -29.72 4.81 -29.73
N ASP A 78 -30.45 4.94 -30.85
CA ASP A 78 -31.91 5.07 -30.84
C ASP A 78 -32.62 3.82 -30.29
N GLN A 79 -32.09 2.64 -30.61
CA GLN A 79 -32.59 1.37 -30.08
C GLN A 79 -32.25 1.22 -28.60
N LEU A 80 -31.04 1.60 -28.19
CA LEU A 80 -30.64 1.61 -26.78
C LEU A 80 -31.49 2.59 -25.96
N ARG A 81 -31.78 3.77 -26.51
CA ARG A 81 -32.71 4.74 -25.91
C ARG A 81 -34.10 4.15 -25.74
N THR A 82 -34.59 3.44 -26.76
CA THR A 82 -35.91 2.78 -26.70
C THR A 82 -35.92 1.70 -25.62
N PHE A 83 -34.85 0.91 -25.51
CA PHE A 83 -34.70 -0.10 -24.46
C PHE A 83 -34.67 0.51 -23.06
N LEU A 84 -33.98 1.64 -22.89
CA LEU A 84 -33.86 2.37 -21.62
C LEU A 84 -35.03 3.33 -21.36
N ALA A 85 -36.08 3.35 -22.20
CA ALA A 85 -37.17 4.30 -22.08
C ALA A 85 -37.88 4.20 -20.71
N GLY A 86 -38.11 5.37 -20.11
CA GLY A 86 -38.69 5.50 -18.76
C GLY A 86 -37.68 5.40 -17.61
N THR A 87 -36.38 5.24 -17.92
CA THR A 87 -35.30 5.25 -16.91
C THR A 87 -34.50 6.57 -16.98
N PRO A 88 -33.80 6.95 -15.91
CA PRO A 88 -32.83 8.06 -15.93
C PRO A 88 -31.74 7.89 -17.01
N ALA A 89 -31.39 6.64 -17.37
CA ALA A 89 -30.36 6.36 -18.37
C ALA A 89 -30.76 6.77 -19.80
N SER A 90 -32.06 6.94 -20.08
CA SER A 90 -32.55 7.29 -21.41
C SER A 90 -32.08 8.66 -21.91
N THR A 91 -31.84 9.61 -20.99
CA THR A 91 -31.34 10.94 -21.33
C THR A 91 -29.86 10.93 -21.68
N LEU A 92 -29.10 9.96 -21.15
CA LEU A 92 -27.66 9.79 -21.38
C LEU A 92 -27.35 9.24 -22.77
N VAL A 93 -28.36 8.68 -23.45
CA VAL A 93 -28.27 8.11 -24.80
C VAL A 93 -29.16 8.85 -25.80
N ASP A 94 -29.54 10.10 -25.51
CA ASP A 94 -30.36 10.91 -26.42
C ASP A 94 -29.55 11.27 -27.67
N GLY A 95 -30.15 11.08 -28.87
CA GLY A 95 -29.55 11.46 -30.15
C GLY A 95 -29.19 12.95 -30.26
N LYS A 96 -29.78 13.83 -29.45
CA LYS A 96 -29.38 15.25 -29.36
C LYS A 96 -27.99 15.45 -28.76
N ILE A 97 -27.47 14.47 -28.02
CA ILE A 97 -26.15 14.48 -27.39
C ILE A 97 -25.29 13.31 -27.88
N GLU A 98 -25.37 13.01 -29.18
CA GLU A 98 -24.75 11.83 -29.80
C GLU A 98 -23.25 11.67 -29.45
N LYS A 99 -22.46 12.75 -29.52
CA LYS A 99 -21.03 12.72 -29.16
C LYS A 99 -20.79 12.30 -27.70
N THR A 100 -21.61 12.80 -26.79
CA THR A 100 -21.56 12.46 -25.36
C THR A 100 -21.98 11.01 -25.14
N ALA A 101 -23.06 10.56 -25.78
CA ALA A 101 -23.55 9.20 -25.69
C ALA A 101 -22.53 8.17 -26.22
N ILE A 102 -21.85 8.49 -27.33
CA ILE A 102 -20.74 7.68 -27.86
C ILE A 102 -19.62 7.58 -26.81
N SER A 103 -19.19 8.72 -26.24
CA SER A 103 -18.12 8.74 -25.24
C SER A 103 -18.46 7.92 -23.97
N ILE A 104 -19.69 8.03 -23.47
CA ILE A 104 -20.17 7.22 -22.34
C ILE A 104 -20.15 5.72 -22.70
N ARG A 105 -20.53 5.37 -23.93
CA ARG A 105 -20.51 3.98 -24.41
C ARG A 105 -19.10 3.44 -24.57
N SER A 106 -18.11 4.25 -24.97
CA SER A 106 -16.70 3.83 -25.01
C SER A 106 -16.20 3.46 -23.61
N VAL A 107 -16.54 4.27 -22.59
CA VAL A 107 -16.25 3.96 -21.18
C VAL A 107 -16.93 2.67 -20.75
N LEU A 108 -18.22 2.53 -21.04
CA LEU A 108 -18.98 1.31 -20.75
C LEU A 108 -18.34 0.08 -21.39
N THR A 109 -17.96 0.17 -22.67
CA THR A 109 -17.31 -0.91 -23.44
C THR A 109 -16.00 -1.33 -22.80
N ASN A 110 -15.16 -0.38 -22.37
CA ASN A 110 -13.85 -0.68 -21.84
C ASN A 110 -13.89 -1.62 -20.62
N TYR A 111 -14.87 -1.44 -19.74
CA TYR A 111 -15.00 -2.20 -18.50
C TYR A 111 -15.95 -3.39 -18.62
N VAL A 112 -17.10 -3.21 -19.27
CA VAL A 112 -18.14 -4.24 -19.37
C VAL A 112 -17.74 -5.37 -20.32
N LYS A 113 -16.79 -5.15 -21.24
CA LYS A 113 -16.25 -6.22 -22.11
C LYS A 113 -15.75 -7.43 -21.32
N ALA A 114 -15.28 -7.27 -20.08
CA ALA A 114 -14.86 -8.40 -19.24
C ALA A 114 -16.00 -9.42 -19.02
N MET A 115 -17.26 -8.98 -19.00
CA MET A 115 -18.40 -9.89 -18.88
C MET A 115 -18.58 -10.81 -20.09
N ARG A 116 -17.90 -10.58 -21.21
CA ARG A 116 -17.90 -11.52 -22.36
C ARG A 116 -17.38 -12.89 -21.96
N TYR A 117 -16.46 -12.94 -21.00
CA TYR A 117 -15.93 -14.19 -20.48
C TYR A 117 -16.93 -14.95 -19.63
N LEU A 118 -18.10 -14.38 -19.28
CA LEU A 118 -19.19 -15.11 -18.64
C LEU A 118 -20.09 -15.82 -19.65
N GLN A 119 -19.95 -15.55 -20.96
CA GLN A 119 -20.80 -16.19 -21.95
C GLN A 119 -20.59 -17.72 -21.94
N GLY A 120 -21.70 -18.46 -21.99
CA GLY A 120 -21.69 -19.91 -22.03
C GLY A 120 -21.42 -20.57 -20.68
N ILE A 121 -21.37 -19.82 -19.56
CA ILE A 121 -21.50 -20.40 -18.20
C ILE A 121 -22.99 -20.65 -17.87
N ASP A 122 -23.88 -19.86 -18.49
CA ASP A 122 -25.34 -19.84 -18.38
C ASP A 122 -26.03 -20.96 -19.16
N ARG A 123 -25.46 -22.18 -19.10
CA ARG A 123 -25.97 -23.33 -19.84
C ARG A 123 -27.29 -23.85 -19.26
N PRO A 124 -28.26 -24.23 -20.11
CA PRO A 124 -29.50 -24.85 -19.66
C PRO A 124 -29.23 -26.10 -18.80
N GLY A 125 -29.93 -26.24 -17.68
CA GLY A 125 -29.85 -27.40 -16.79
C GLY A 125 -28.75 -27.33 -15.72
N ARG A 126 -27.92 -26.29 -15.68
CA ARG A 126 -26.94 -26.07 -14.59
C ARG A 126 -27.52 -25.17 -13.52
N GLU A 127 -27.39 -25.57 -12.25
CA GLU A 127 -27.86 -24.77 -11.11
C GLU A 127 -27.18 -23.39 -11.10
N LYS A 128 -27.98 -22.35 -10.90
CA LYS A 128 -27.50 -20.98 -10.77
C LYS A 128 -26.71 -20.84 -9.48
N PHE A 129 -25.66 -20.05 -9.53
CA PHE A 129 -24.80 -19.78 -8.40
C PHE A 129 -24.78 -18.28 -8.09
N THR A 130 -24.84 -17.95 -6.81
CA THR A 130 -24.58 -16.60 -6.31
C THR A 130 -23.67 -16.70 -5.10
N ILE A 131 -22.76 -15.75 -4.97
CA ILE A 131 -21.88 -15.60 -3.82
C ILE A 131 -22.73 -15.36 -2.57
N ARG A 132 -23.78 -14.54 -2.68
CA ARG A 132 -24.71 -14.27 -1.58
C ARG A 132 -25.34 -15.53 -1.00
N GLU A 133 -26.00 -16.35 -1.82
CA GLU A 133 -26.66 -17.56 -1.33
C GLU A 133 -25.64 -18.63 -0.91
N TRP A 134 -24.48 -18.70 -1.59
CA TRP A 134 -23.38 -19.53 -1.14
C TRP A 134 -22.93 -19.15 0.29
N MET A 135 -22.64 -17.88 0.56
CA MET A 135 -22.22 -17.39 1.87
C MET A 135 -23.28 -17.66 2.96
N LYS A 136 -24.56 -17.41 2.66
CA LYS A 136 -25.66 -17.73 3.58
C LYS A 136 -25.74 -19.22 3.87
N GLY A 137 -25.68 -20.07 2.85
CA GLY A 137 -25.73 -21.52 3.02
C GLY A 137 -24.56 -22.08 3.84
N GLN A 138 -23.39 -21.42 3.81
CA GLN A 138 -22.27 -21.74 4.69
C GLN A 138 -22.52 -21.32 6.15
N ALA A 139 -23.25 -20.21 6.37
CA ALA A 139 -23.56 -19.73 7.71
C ALA A 139 -24.38 -20.74 8.54
N ASP A 140 -25.17 -21.56 7.86
CA ASP A 140 -26.00 -22.61 8.48
C ASP A 140 -25.21 -23.89 8.82
N LYS A 141 -23.87 -23.87 8.70
CA LYS A 141 -22.92 -24.96 9.03
C LYS A 141 -23.13 -26.30 8.29
N SER A 142 -24.09 -26.37 7.36
CA SER A 142 -24.42 -27.60 6.64
C SER A 142 -23.35 -27.99 5.61
N LYS A 143 -22.58 -27.01 5.13
CA LYS A 143 -21.44 -27.14 4.21
C LYS A 143 -20.43 -26.08 4.65
N ASN A 144 -19.18 -26.45 4.93
CA ASN A 144 -18.06 -25.52 5.12
C ASN A 144 -17.14 -25.66 3.89
N GLY A 145 -17.08 -24.66 3.05
CA GLY A 145 -16.45 -24.70 1.74
C GLY A 145 -15.62 -23.46 1.49
N TRP A 146 -14.63 -23.62 0.63
CA TRP A 146 -13.76 -22.55 0.17
C TRP A 146 -14.30 -21.98 -1.15
N LEU A 147 -14.41 -20.65 -1.23
CA LEU A 147 -14.63 -19.95 -2.50
C LEU A 147 -13.30 -19.46 -3.04
N PHE A 148 -12.74 -20.22 -3.98
CA PHE A 148 -11.56 -19.79 -4.73
C PHE A 148 -12.00 -18.85 -5.86
N ILE A 149 -11.57 -17.59 -5.82
CA ILE A 149 -11.62 -16.68 -6.96
C ILE A 149 -10.20 -16.64 -7.52
N THR A 150 -10.01 -17.12 -8.74
CA THR A 150 -8.67 -17.31 -9.31
C THR A 150 -8.48 -16.49 -10.57
N SER A 151 -7.23 -16.16 -10.83
CA SER A 151 -6.75 -15.53 -12.05
C SER A 151 -5.44 -16.17 -12.44
N ASP A 152 -5.18 -16.27 -13.73
CA ASP A 152 -3.84 -16.48 -14.27
C ASP A 152 -3.26 -15.14 -14.72
N GLU A 153 -1.93 -15.04 -14.75
CA GLU A 153 -1.21 -13.81 -15.08
C GLU A 153 -1.50 -13.32 -16.50
N GLN A 154 -1.66 -14.24 -17.46
CA GLN A 154 -1.90 -13.91 -18.87
C GLN A 154 -3.24 -13.21 -19.09
N ASN A 155 -4.27 -13.61 -18.33
CA ASN A 155 -5.63 -13.08 -18.48
C ASN A 155 -6.04 -12.13 -17.35
N HIS A 156 -5.15 -11.82 -16.40
CA HIS A 156 -5.49 -11.03 -15.22
C HIS A 156 -6.11 -9.68 -15.56
N GLU A 157 -5.46 -8.88 -16.41
CA GLU A 157 -5.97 -7.56 -16.82
C GLU A 157 -7.36 -7.64 -17.48
N SER A 158 -7.61 -8.71 -18.23
CA SER A 158 -8.92 -8.95 -18.86
C SER A 158 -10.02 -9.33 -17.87
N LEU A 159 -9.67 -10.05 -16.79
CA LEU A 159 -10.60 -10.56 -15.79
C LEU A 159 -10.70 -9.68 -14.54
N LYS A 160 -9.75 -8.75 -14.36
CA LYS A 160 -9.66 -7.83 -13.22
C LYS A 160 -10.98 -7.14 -12.88
N PRO A 161 -11.80 -6.65 -13.83
CA PRO A 161 -13.11 -6.07 -13.51
C PRO A 161 -14.07 -7.09 -12.86
N LEU A 162 -14.09 -8.33 -13.35
CA LEU A 162 -14.95 -9.41 -12.82
C LEU A 162 -14.47 -9.92 -11.46
N ILE A 163 -13.16 -10.12 -11.29
CA ILE A 163 -12.55 -10.55 -10.03
C ILE A 163 -12.84 -9.53 -8.94
N SER A 164 -12.59 -8.24 -9.23
CA SER A 164 -12.87 -7.14 -8.31
C SER A 164 -14.35 -7.09 -7.93
N LEU A 165 -15.25 -7.28 -8.90
CA LEU A 165 -16.68 -7.35 -8.67
C LEU A 165 -17.06 -8.49 -7.72
N TRP A 166 -16.61 -9.71 -7.98
CA TRP A 166 -16.90 -10.87 -7.13
C TRP A 166 -16.39 -10.70 -5.70
N LEU A 167 -15.18 -10.16 -5.53
CA LEU A 167 -14.61 -9.88 -4.20
C LEU A 167 -15.41 -8.80 -3.45
N SER A 168 -15.84 -7.74 -4.15
CA SER A 168 -16.70 -6.69 -3.60
C SER A 168 -18.06 -7.23 -3.16
N ILE A 169 -18.67 -8.10 -3.97
CA ILE A 169 -19.94 -8.76 -3.65
C ILE A 169 -19.79 -9.69 -2.44
N ALA A 170 -18.72 -10.46 -2.36
CA ALA A 170 -18.44 -11.34 -1.21
C ALA A 170 -18.27 -10.51 0.07
N ALA A 171 -17.49 -9.44 0.02
CA ALA A 171 -17.26 -8.55 1.15
C ALA A 171 -18.56 -7.85 1.60
N THR A 172 -19.41 -7.42 0.66
CA THR A 172 -20.70 -6.77 0.98
C THR A 172 -21.70 -7.79 1.54
N SER A 173 -21.72 -9.01 1.00
CA SER A 173 -22.58 -10.11 1.44
C SER A 173 -22.31 -10.52 2.89
N LEU A 174 -21.08 -10.35 3.38
CA LEU A 174 -20.75 -10.53 4.80
C LEU A 174 -21.67 -9.71 5.71
N LEU A 175 -21.85 -8.41 5.40
CA LEU A 175 -22.68 -7.52 6.20
C LEU A 175 -24.16 -7.88 6.09
N ALA A 176 -24.59 -8.33 4.91
CA ALA A 176 -25.97 -8.73 4.65
C ALA A 176 -26.41 -10.00 5.41
N MET A 177 -25.46 -10.84 5.87
CA MET A 177 -25.75 -12.05 6.64
C MET A 177 -26.10 -11.78 8.13
N GLY A 178 -26.12 -10.52 8.56
CA GLY A 178 -26.48 -10.11 9.91
C GLY A 178 -25.38 -10.38 10.96
N PRO A 179 -25.41 -9.66 12.10
CA PRO A 179 -24.37 -9.75 13.13
C PRO A 179 -24.30 -11.15 13.74
N ASN A 180 -23.08 -11.70 13.81
CA ASN A 180 -22.83 -12.99 14.44
C ASN A 180 -21.37 -13.07 14.90
N ARG A 181 -21.15 -13.03 16.21
CA ARG A 181 -19.80 -13.06 16.81
C ARG A 181 -19.12 -14.44 16.77
N GLN A 182 -19.88 -15.51 16.55
CA GLN A 182 -19.35 -16.88 16.44
C GLN A 182 -18.96 -17.24 15.00
N ARG A 183 -19.43 -16.48 14.01
CA ARG A 183 -19.06 -16.66 12.61
C ARG A 183 -17.62 -16.21 12.39
N ARG A 184 -16.87 -16.94 11.55
CA ARG A 184 -15.56 -16.52 11.04
C ARG A 184 -15.54 -16.72 9.54
N VAL A 185 -15.50 -15.62 8.79
CA VAL A 185 -15.33 -15.63 7.32
C VAL A 185 -14.01 -14.96 7.00
N TRP A 186 -13.10 -15.72 6.41
CA TRP A 186 -11.79 -15.23 6.03
C TRP A 186 -11.77 -14.78 4.58
N PHE A 187 -11.25 -13.57 4.36
CA PHE A 187 -10.97 -13.00 3.05
C PHE A 187 -9.46 -12.90 2.92
N PHE A 188 -8.88 -13.66 1.98
CA PHE A 188 -7.47 -13.62 1.64
C PHE A 188 -7.32 -12.94 0.28
N TYR A 189 -6.85 -11.70 0.29
CA TYR A 189 -6.51 -10.97 -0.93
C TYR A 189 -4.99 -10.95 -1.01
N ASP A 190 -4.44 -11.72 -1.95
CA ASP A 190 -3.00 -11.92 -2.13
C ASP A 190 -2.30 -10.65 -2.57
N GLU A 191 -2.88 -9.92 -3.54
CA GLU A 191 -2.38 -8.64 -4.01
C GLU A 191 -3.53 -7.66 -4.25
N LEU A 192 -3.81 -6.82 -3.25
CA LEU A 192 -4.88 -5.83 -3.31
C LEU A 192 -4.66 -4.80 -4.43
N ALA A 193 -3.41 -4.44 -4.74
CA ALA A 193 -3.12 -3.44 -5.76
C ALA A 193 -3.36 -3.96 -7.19
N SER A 194 -3.45 -5.28 -7.37
CA SER A 194 -3.80 -5.88 -8.67
C SER A 194 -5.27 -5.65 -9.05
N LEU A 195 -6.13 -5.36 -8.07
CA LEU A 195 -7.57 -5.20 -8.26
C LEU A 195 -7.96 -3.79 -8.72
N HIS A 196 -9.19 -3.62 -9.21
CA HIS A 196 -9.80 -2.29 -9.25
C HIS A 196 -10.02 -1.77 -7.84
N LYS A 197 -10.04 -0.44 -7.68
CA LYS A 197 -10.44 0.20 -6.43
C LYS A 197 -11.78 -0.36 -5.98
N LEU A 198 -11.80 -1.03 -4.83
CA LEU A 198 -13.02 -1.57 -4.20
C LEU A 198 -13.63 -0.49 -3.30
N PRO A 199 -14.67 0.26 -3.74
CA PRO A 199 -15.07 1.50 -3.05
C PRO A 199 -15.63 1.25 -1.65
N THR A 200 -16.28 0.10 -1.46
CA THR A 200 -16.92 -0.29 -0.19
C THR A 200 -15.95 -0.94 0.79
N LEU A 201 -14.76 -1.36 0.34
CA LEU A 201 -13.83 -2.17 1.15
C LEU A 201 -13.41 -1.48 2.46
N PRO A 202 -12.99 -0.20 2.49
CA PRO A 202 -12.58 0.46 3.73
C PRO A 202 -13.70 0.47 4.79
N ARG A 203 -14.94 0.74 4.35
CA ARG A 203 -16.11 0.70 5.22
C ARG A 203 -16.42 -0.72 5.69
N ILE A 204 -16.31 -1.72 4.81
CA ILE A 204 -16.59 -3.10 5.19
C ILE A 204 -15.59 -3.56 6.25
N ILE A 205 -14.31 -3.26 6.11
CA ILE A 205 -13.28 -3.68 7.07
C ILE A 205 -13.52 -3.07 8.45
N SER A 206 -13.94 -1.79 8.52
CA SER A 206 -14.25 -1.15 9.81
C SER A 206 -15.49 -1.73 10.49
N GLU A 207 -16.50 -2.17 9.72
CA GLU A 207 -17.73 -2.75 10.25
C GLU A 207 -17.69 -4.28 10.45
N ALA A 208 -16.77 -4.99 9.78
CA ALA A 208 -16.76 -6.44 9.63
C ALA A 208 -16.70 -7.21 10.97
N ARG A 209 -16.11 -6.61 12.02
CA ARG A 209 -15.89 -7.26 13.32
C ARG A 209 -17.18 -7.81 13.94
N LYS A 210 -18.31 -7.09 13.84
CA LYS A 210 -19.61 -7.54 14.40
C LYS A 210 -20.26 -8.66 13.58
N PHE A 211 -19.83 -8.86 12.33
CA PHE A 211 -20.34 -9.87 11.40
C PHE A 211 -19.46 -11.12 11.28
N GLY A 212 -18.29 -11.12 11.95
CA GLY A 212 -17.34 -12.24 11.92
C GLY A 212 -16.38 -12.24 10.73
N GLY A 213 -16.21 -11.11 10.05
CA GLY A 213 -15.23 -11.00 8.96
C GLY A 213 -13.79 -10.91 9.46
N CYS A 214 -12.87 -11.57 8.76
CA CYS A 214 -11.43 -11.51 8.97
C CYS A 214 -10.77 -11.24 7.62
N PHE A 215 -9.99 -10.16 7.52
CA PHE A 215 -9.34 -9.75 6.28
C PHE A 215 -7.83 -9.92 6.40
N VAL A 216 -7.24 -10.60 5.42
CA VAL A 216 -5.80 -10.71 5.23
C VAL A 216 -5.51 -10.12 3.86
N LEU A 217 -4.77 -9.01 3.85
CA LEU A 217 -4.49 -8.22 2.67
C LEU A 217 -2.99 -8.22 2.42
N GLY A 218 -2.56 -8.67 1.25
CA GLY A 218 -1.20 -8.49 0.75
C GLY A 218 -1.13 -7.31 -0.22
N PHE A 219 -0.04 -6.57 -0.14
CA PHE A 219 0.36 -5.53 -1.10
C PHE A 219 1.86 -5.31 -0.98
N GLN A 220 2.53 -4.98 -2.09
CA GLN A 220 3.99 -4.83 -2.13
C GLN A 220 4.48 -3.50 -1.55
N SER A 221 3.70 -2.43 -1.71
CA SER A 221 4.09 -1.09 -1.29
C SER A 221 2.89 -0.29 -0.80
N PHE A 222 3.08 0.46 0.29
CA PHE A 222 2.07 1.40 0.77
C PHE A 222 1.73 2.47 -0.29
N ALA A 223 2.70 2.88 -1.11
CA ALA A 223 2.49 3.87 -2.18
C ALA A 223 1.49 3.39 -3.25
N GLN A 224 1.48 2.10 -3.58
CA GLN A 224 0.49 1.52 -4.50
C GLN A 224 -0.92 1.59 -3.91
N LEU A 225 -1.04 1.41 -2.59
CA LEU A 225 -2.31 1.55 -1.89
C LEU A 225 -2.80 3.01 -1.92
N GLU A 226 -1.89 3.97 -1.72
CA GLU A 226 -2.19 5.39 -1.83
C GLU A 226 -2.62 5.81 -3.24
N GLU A 227 -2.02 5.23 -4.28
CA GLU A 227 -2.39 5.50 -5.67
C GLU A 227 -3.83 5.07 -5.96
N ILE A 228 -4.22 3.87 -5.49
CA ILE A 228 -5.55 3.29 -5.77
C ILE A 228 -6.63 3.94 -4.89
N TYR A 229 -6.37 4.04 -3.59
CA TYR A 229 -7.39 4.47 -2.63
C TYR A 229 -7.35 5.97 -2.36
N GLY A 230 -6.22 6.63 -2.61
CA GLY A 230 -5.91 7.98 -2.14
C GLY A 230 -5.27 7.94 -0.75
N PRO A 231 -4.43 8.93 -0.38
CA PRO A 231 -3.61 8.89 0.83
C PRO A 231 -4.44 8.73 2.12
N LYS A 232 -5.54 9.49 2.24
CA LYS A 232 -6.41 9.43 3.42
C LYS A 232 -7.10 8.07 3.59
N ALA A 233 -7.57 7.47 2.49
CA ALA A 233 -8.28 6.21 2.55
C ALA A 233 -7.32 5.03 2.72
N ALA A 234 -6.11 5.10 2.15
CA ALA A 234 -5.04 4.13 2.34
C ALA A 234 -4.57 4.09 3.80
N ALA A 235 -4.30 5.27 4.40
CA ALA A 235 -3.95 5.37 5.82
C ALA A 235 -5.05 4.80 6.72
N ALA A 236 -6.31 5.23 6.51
CA ALA A 236 -7.44 4.71 7.29
C ALA A 236 -7.63 3.19 7.14
N LEU A 237 -7.39 2.64 5.94
CA LEU A 237 -7.45 1.21 5.71
C LEU A 237 -6.31 0.47 6.44
N PHE A 238 -5.10 1.00 6.38
CA PHE A 238 -3.93 0.44 7.04
C PHE A 238 -4.05 0.46 8.58
N ASP A 239 -4.60 1.53 9.14
CA ASP A 239 -4.86 1.67 10.59
C ASP A 239 -5.85 0.63 11.13
N LEU A 240 -6.76 0.13 10.29
CA LEU A 240 -7.70 -0.93 10.68
C LEU A 240 -7.03 -2.31 10.79
N LEU A 241 -5.85 -2.47 10.19
CA LEU A 241 -5.09 -3.73 10.17
C LEU A 241 -4.16 -3.80 11.39
N ASN A 242 -4.65 -4.39 12.48
CA ASN A 242 -3.90 -4.45 13.75
C ASN A 242 -2.81 -5.52 13.80
N THR A 243 -2.82 -6.50 12.89
CA THR A 243 -1.78 -7.52 12.79
C THR A 243 -1.04 -7.30 11.49
N LYS A 244 0.26 -7.01 11.57
CA LYS A 244 1.06 -6.66 10.40
C LYS A 244 2.28 -7.57 10.30
N PHE A 245 2.57 -7.96 9.06
CA PHE A 245 3.76 -8.73 8.69
C PHE A 245 4.57 -7.87 7.73
N PHE A 246 5.73 -7.42 8.17
CA PHE A 246 6.64 -6.59 7.39
C PHE A 246 7.77 -7.43 6.82
N PHE A 247 7.69 -7.70 5.52
CA PHE A 247 8.76 -8.38 4.76
C PHE A 247 9.82 -7.38 4.28
N ARG A 248 10.89 -7.89 3.67
CA ARG A 248 11.95 -7.05 3.09
C ARG A 248 11.36 -6.00 2.16
N SER A 249 11.70 -4.74 2.39
CA SER A 249 11.45 -3.66 1.43
C SER A 249 12.75 -2.97 1.06
N PRO A 250 13.16 -2.96 -0.23
CA PRO A 250 14.41 -2.32 -0.64
C PRO A 250 14.32 -0.79 -0.64
N SER A 251 13.12 -0.21 -0.75
CA SER A 251 12.92 1.24 -0.78
C SER A 251 13.13 1.86 0.60
N ALA A 252 14.02 2.85 0.70
CA ALA A 252 14.27 3.57 1.94
C ALA A 252 13.01 4.27 2.49
N GLN A 253 12.14 4.77 1.61
CA GLN A 253 10.89 5.42 2.02
C GLN A 253 9.95 4.42 2.71
N ILE A 254 9.80 3.22 2.14
CA ILE A 254 8.95 2.18 2.72
C ILE A 254 9.59 1.62 3.99
N ALA A 255 10.91 1.42 4.00
CA ALA A 255 11.61 0.93 5.19
C ALA A 255 11.49 1.90 6.38
N LYS A 256 11.59 3.22 6.13
CA LYS A 256 11.35 4.26 7.15
C LYS A 256 9.91 4.25 7.65
N PHE A 257 8.94 4.10 6.74
CA PHE A 257 7.53 3.94 7.13
C PHE A 257 7.32 2.73 8.05
N VAL A 258 7.99 1.61 7.77
CA VAL A 258 7.94 0.41 8.64
C VAL A 258 8.61 0.67 9.99
N GLU A 259 9.77 1.32 10.01
CA GLU A 259 10.45 1.73 11.26
C GLU A 259 9.55 2.62 12.12
N GLU A 260 8.91 3.63 11.53
CA GLU A 260 7.97 4.53 12.20
C GLU A 260 6.72 3.81 12.71
N ASP A 261 6.15 2.88 11.93
CA ASP A 261 4.96 2.11 12.33
C ASP A 261 5.25 1.11 13.46
N ILE A 262 6.43 0.48 13.44
CA ILE A 262 6.88 -0.42 14.51
C ILE A 262 7.15 0.38 15.81
N GLY A 263 7.77 1.55 15.66
CA GLY A 263 8.04 2.48 16.75
C GLY A 263 9.36 2.26 17.48
N GLU A 264 9.47 2.90 18.66
CA GLU A 264 10.71 3.07 19.40
C GLU A 264 10.62 2.49 20.82
N THR A 265 11.78 2.26 21.42
CA THR A 265 11.91 1.81 22.80
C THR A 265 13.01 2.58 23.52
N TRP A 266 12.88 2.71 24.83
CA TRP A 266 13.92 3.30 25.68
C TRP A 266 14.97 2.26 25.99
N ARG A 267 16.23 2.54 25.65
CA ARG A 267 17.37 1.68 25.99
C ARG A 267 18.28 2.41 26.98
N LYS A 268 18.67 1.70 28.03
CA LYS A 268 19.69 2.16 28.98
C LYS A 268 21.05 1.76 28.45
N LYS A 269 21.80 2.72 27.94
CA LYS A 269 23.18 2.53 27.49
C LYS A 269 24.10 2.74 28.68
N PHE A 270 24.86 1.70 29.01
CA PHE A 270 25.95 1.83 29.96
C PHE A 270 27.16 2.35 29.19
N SER A 271 27.69 3.51 29.61
CA SER A 271 28.91 4.07 29.05
C SER A 271 30.03 3.96 30.08
N GLU A 272 31.15 3.41 29.65
CA GLU A 272 32.39 3.37 30.44
C GLU A 272 33.38 4.31 29.78
N GLN A 273 33.82 5.32 30.52
CA GLN A 273 34.85 6.24 30.08
C GLN A 273 36.11 5.95 30.89
N THR A 274 37.16 5.50 30.19
CA THR A 274 38.49 5.35 30.78
C THR A 274 39.31 6.57 30.43
N SER A 275 39.65 7.37 31.44
CA SER A 275 40.56 8.50 31.29
C SER A 275 41.98 8.07 31.66
N PHE A 276 42.89 8.06 30.68
CA PHE A 276 44.31 7.80 30.90
C PHE A 276 45.04 9.12 31.22
N GLY A 277 45.61 9.20 32.41
CA GLY A 277 46.45 10.33 32.82
C GLY A 277 47.90 10.13 32.37
N HIS A 278 48.62 11.21 32.09
CA HIS A 278 50.05 11.17 31.70
C HIS A 278 51.00 10.75 32.84
N GLU A 279 50.48 10.50 34.04
CA GLU A 279 51.21 10.21 35.27
C GLU A 279 50.73 8.85 35.82
N GLN A 280 51.66 7.96 36.19
CA GLN A 280 51.41 6.56 36.63
C GLN A 280 50.52 6.39 37.88
N VAL A 281 49.93 7.49 38.39
CA VAL A 281 49.09 7.49 39.58
C VAL A 281 47.63 7.67 39.17
N ARG A 282 46.99 6.51 39.02
CA ARG A 282 45.54 6.27 39.07
C ARG A 282 44.75 6.69 37.82
N ASP A 283 44.60 5.73 36.92
CA ASP A 283 43.55 5.76 35.90
C ASP A 283 42.17 5.78 36.57
N GLY A 284 41.30 6.68 36.11
CA GLY A 284 39.91 6.79 36.54
C GLY A 284 38.99 6.08 35.56
N ILE A 285 38.21 5.12 36.05
CA ILE A 285 37.08 4.55 35.31
C ILE A 285 35.82 5.27 35.79
N SER A 286 35.12 5.94 34.88
CA SER A 286 33.83 6.58 35.13
C SER A 286 32.72 5.80 34.44
N PHE A 287 31.63 5.55 35.18
CA PHE A 287 30.45 4.86 34.67
C PHE A 287 29.28 5.83 34.51
N GLY A 288 28.75 5.92 33.28
CA GLY A 288 27.53 6.63 32.95
C GLY A 288 26.39 5.66 32.64
N LYS A 289 25.18 6.02 33.06
CA LYS A 289 23.95 5.40 32.55
C LYS A 289 23.19 6.47 31.79
N GLU A 290 23.08 6.29 30.49
CA GLU A 290 22.33 7.19 29.62
C GLU A 290 21.07 6.46 29.14
N GLU A 291 19.92 7.14 29.22
CA GLU A 291 18.67 6.65 28.64
C GLU A 291 18.48 7.29 27.28
N GLU A 292 18.48 6.46 26.23
CA GLU A 292 18.33 6.89 24.84
C GLU A 292 17.07 6.25 24.25
N ARG A 293 16.31 7.04 23.49
CA ARG A 293 15.16 6.55 22.73
C ARG A 293 15.65 6.07 21.36
N VAL A 294 15.45 4.79 21.08
CA VAL A 294 15.98 4.13 19.87
C VAL A 294 14.87 3.34 19.19
N SER A 295 14.82 3.35 17.85
CA SER A 295 13.92 2.49 17.07
C SER A 295 14.06 1.01 17.47
N ILE A 296 12.93 0.30 17.57
CA ILE A 296 12.96 -1.14 17.89
C ILE A 296 13.65 -1.91 16.76
N VAL A 297 13.39 -1.50 15.53
CA VAL A 297 13.95 -2.03 14.28
C VAL A 297 14.41 -0.83 13.46
N SER A 298 15.65 -0.83 12.97
CA SER A 298 16.14 0.24 12.10
C SER A 298 15.64 0.06 10.66
N TYR A 299 15.56 1.14 9.86
CA TYR A 299 15.25 1.00 8.42
C TYR A 299 16.20 0.02 7.70
N SER A 300 17.49 -0.02 8.09
CA SER A 300 18.48 -0.93 7.52
C SER A 300 18.18 -2.40 7.85
N ASP A 301 17.64 -2.68 9.02
CA ASP A 301 17.22 -4.04 9.39
C ASP A 301 16.08 -4.53 8.50
N VAL A 302 15.15 -3.63 8.14
CA VAL A 302 14.04 -3.94 7.21
C VAL A 302 14.56 -4.20 5.79
N GLN A 303 15.52 -3.40 5.31
CA GLN A 303 16.12 -3.55 3.98
C GLN A 303 16.96 -4.83 3.86
N SER A 304 17.60 -5.26 4.95
CA SER A 304 18.51 -6.41 4.98
C SER A 304 17.84 -7.74 5.35
N LEU A 305 16.50 -7.78 5.50
CA LEU A 305 15.77 -9.02 5.73
C LEU A 305 16.02 -10.04 4.61
N ASN A 306 16.30 -11.29 4.98
CA ASN A 306 16.38 -12.37 4.00
C ASN A 306 14.98 -12.78 3.53
N ASP A 307 14.92 -13.48 2.41
CA ASP A 307 13.69 -14.13 1.96
C ASP A 307 13.19 -15.07 3.06
N LEU A 308 11.86 -15.15 3.21
CA LEU A 308 11.18 -15.88 4.30
C LEU A 308 11.46 -15.32 5.72
N GLN A 309 11.94 -14.08 5.84
CA GLN A 309 11.98 -13.36 7.12
C GLN A 309 11.05 -12.15 7.11
N CYS A 310 10.42 -11.88 8.26
CA CYS A 310 9.60 -10.70 8.45
C CYS A 310 9.59 -10.23 9.91
N PHE A 311 9.22 -8.98 10.13
CA PHE A 311 8.84 -8.49 11.45
C PHE A 311 7.33 -8.60 11.63
N VAL A 312 6.90 -9.08 12.80
CA VAL A 312 5.48 -9.28 13.11
C VAL A 312 5.07 -8.39 14.27
N THR A 313 3.97 -7.66 14.09
CA THR A 313 3.30 -6.90 15.14
C THR A 313 1.91 -7.50 15.40
N LEU A 314 1.56 -7.67 16.67
CA LEU A 314 0.29 -8.20 17.13
C LEU A 314 -0.49 -7.13 17.92
N PRO A 315 -1.83 -7.16 17.89
CA PRO A 315 -2.65 -6.21 18.65
C PRO A 315 -2.43 -6.35 20.15
N GLY A 316 -2.20 -5.22 20.83
CA GLY A 316 -2.02 -5.15 22.28
C GLY A 316 -0.56 -5.01 22.68
N SER A 317 -0.25 -5.29 23.95
CA SER A 317 1.08 -5.11 24.53
C SER A 317 1.99 -6.31 24.27
N TYR A 318 2.15 -6.69 22.99
CA TYR A 318 3.04 -7.78 22.58
C TYR A 318 4.33 -7.23 21.97
N PRO A 319 5.48 -7.90 22.18
CA PRO A 319 6.73 -7.49 21.58
C PRO A 319 6.72 -7.71 20.06
N VAL A 320 7.50 -6.90 19.36
CA VAL A 320 7.78 -7.08 17.93
C VAL A 320 8.73 -8.26 17.77
N VAL A 321 8.41 -9.20 16.88
CA VAL A 321 9.19 -10.42 16.69
C VAL A 321 9.72 -10.49 15.26
N LYS A 322 11.03 -10.77 15.12
CA LYS A 322 11.61 -11.21 13.85
C LYS A 322 11.30 -12.68 13.63
N LEU A 323 10.36 -12.97 12.74
CA LEU A 323 9.95 -14.31 12.38
C LEU A 323 10.78 -14.83 11.20
N THR A 324 11.30 -16.05 11.32
CA THR A 324 11.90 -16.79 10.20
C THR A 324 10.98 -17.95 9.82
N MET A 325 10.48 -17.93 8.60
CA MET A 325 9.57 -18.93 8.05
C MET A 325 10.34 -20.00 7.28
N LYS A 326 9.73 -21.19 7.17
CA LYS A 326 10.21 -22.27 6.30
C LYS A 326 9.20 -22.47 5.19
N TYR A 327 9.70 -22.64 3.97
CA TYR A 327 8.85 -23.02 2.85
C TYR A 327 8.36 -24.46 3.05
N GLU A 328 7.05 -24.66 3.01
CA GLU A 328 6.42 -25.97 3.08
C GLU A 328 5.77 -26.26 1.72
N ALA A 329 6.31 -27.27 1.01
CA ALA A 329 5.77 -27.69 -0.27
C ALA A 329 4.45 -28.45 -0.05
N MET A 330 3.34 -27.89 -0.55
CA MET A 330 2.04 -28.55 -0.48
C MET A 330 1.83 -29.53 -1.65
N PRO A 331 1.20 -30.71 -1.43
CA PRO A 331 0.91 -31.65 -2.50
C PRO A 331 -0.12 -31.07 -3.47
N LYS A 332 0.09 -31.30 -4.78
CA LYS A 332 -0.88 -30.90 -5.82
C LYS A 332 -2.12 -31.78 -5.73
N VAL A 333 -3.24 -31.20 -5.31
CA VAL A 333 -4.54 -31.90 -5.19
C VAL A 333 -5.51 -31.66 -6.35
N ALA A 334 -5.30 -30.59 -7.13
CA ALA A 334 -6.13 -30.22 -8.27
C ALA A 334 -5.31 -29.39 -9.27
N ASP A 335 -5.74 -29.37 -10.53
CA ASP A 335 -5.18 -28.46 -11.54
C ASP A 335 -5.58 -27.01 -11.24
N SER A 336 -4.62 -26.10 -11.48
CA SER A 336 -4.77 -24.66 -11.23
C SER A 336 -5.83 -24.04 -12.14
N LEU A 337 -5.82 -24.38 -13.43
CA LEU A 337 -6.75 -23.86 -14.43
C LEU A 337 -7.12 -24.97 -15.42
N LEU A 338 -8.42 -25.20 -15.59
CA LEU A 338 -8.97 -26.05 -16.64
C LEU A 338 -9.66 -25.15 -17.66
N LEU A 339 -8.94 -24.77 -18.72
CA LEU A 339 -9.48 -23.87 -19.73
C LEU A 339 -10.76 -24.43 -20.34
N ARG A 340 -11.77 -23.58 -20.46
CA ARG A 340 -12.98 -23.86 -21.23
C ARG A 340 -12.92 -23.19 -22.58
N ASP A 341 -13.64 -23.76 -23.53
CA ASP A 341 -13.95 -23.07 -24.78
C ASP A 341 -14.89 -21.90 -24.47
N VAL A 342 -14.35 -20.69 -24.58
CA VAL A 342 -15.12 -19.46 -24.47
C VAL A 342 -15.42 -19.03 -25.90
N GLN A 343 -16.65 -19.24 -26.33
CA GLN A 343 -17.15 -18.59 -27.54
C GLN A 343 -17.30 -17.11 -27.23
N THR A 344 -16.21 -16.36 -27.42
CA THR A 344 -16.17 -14.90 -27.23
C THR A 344 -16.91 -14.17 -28.34
N SER A 345 -17.33 -14.87 -29.39
CA SER A 345 -18.14 -14.34 -30.47
C SER A 345 -19.52 -13.92 -29.95
N LEU A 346 -19.58 -12.73 -29.36
CA LEU A 346 -20.55 -11.77 -29.85
C LEU A 346 -20.30 -11.73 -31.36
N ASP A 347 -21.20 -12.26 -32.22
CA ASP A 347 -21.03 -12.49 -33.68
C ASP A 347 -19.82 -11.78 -34.32
N GLN A 348 -19.10 -12.40 -35.27
CA GLN A 348 -18.01 -11.74 -36.04
C GLN A 348 -18.31 -10.27 -36.42
N MET A 349 -19.58 -9.98 -36.76
CA MET A 349 -20.10 -8.64 -37.01
C MET A 349 -19.93 -7.61 -35.87
N LEU A 350 -19.97 -8.02 -34.60
CA LEU A 350 -19.74 -7.15 -33.45
C LEU A 350 -18.27 -6.92 -33.18
N GLU A 351 -17.39 -7.91 -33.33
CA GLU A 351 -15.95 -7.64 -33.26
C GLU A 351 -15.54 -6.68 -34.37
N ASP A 352 -16.08 -6.87 -35.58
CA ASP A 352 -15.89 -5.95 -36.69
C ASP A 352 -16.51 -4.57 -36.39
N GLU A 353 -17.69 -4.50 -35.79
CA GLU A 353 -18.35 -3.23 -35.44
C GLU A 353 -17.72 -2.51 -34.24
N ILE A 354 -17.27 -3.22 -33.20
CA ILE A 354 -16.52 -2.67 -32.07
C ILE A 354 -15.15 -2.19 -32.57
N THR A 355 -14.47 -2.97 -33.41
CA THR A 355 -13.16 -2.57 -33.97
C THR A 355 -13.33 -1.36 -34.88
N ARG A 356 -14.28 -1.41 -35.82
CA ARG A 356 -14.64 -0.28 -36.70
C ARG A 356 -15.01 0.96 -35.89
N ARG A 357 -15.85 0.83 -34.86
CA ARG A 357 -16.20 1.95 -33.99
C ARG A 357 -15.03 2.44 -33.15
N THR A 358 -14.18 1.55 -32.62
CA THR A 358 -13.00 1.95 -31.84
C THR A 358 -11.98 2.67 -32.72
N GLU A 359 -11.85 2.30 -33.99
CA GLU A 359 -11.01 2.98 -34.99
C GLU A 359 -11.62 4.33 -35.41
N GLU A 360 -12.93 4.38 -35.71
CA GLU A 360 -13.66 5.62 -35.98
C GLU A 360 -13.65 6.57 -34.77
N GLU A 361 -13.74 6.02 -33.56
CA GLU A 361 -13.67 6.75 -32.29
C GLU A 361 -12.26 7.26 -32.05
N ARG A 362 -11.19 6.46 -32.27
CA ARG A 362 -9.80 6.94 -32.19
C ARG A 362 -9.55 8.13 -33.12
N HIS A 363 -10.08 8.08 -34.35
CA HIS A 363 -9.98 9.19 -35.29
C HIS A 363 -10.77 10.44 -34.84
N LYS A 364 -11.92 10.26 -34.16
CA LYS A 364 -12.71 11.38 -33.62
C LYS A 364 -12.15 11.94 -32.30
N PHE A 365 -11.59 11.09 -31.44
CA PHE A 365 -11.02 11.46 -30.14
C PHE A 365 -9.68 12.20 -30.28
N ALA A 366 -8.83 11.83 -31.24
CA ALA A 366 -7.57 12.51 -31.50
C ALA A 366 -7.78 14.01 -31.83
N GLY A 367 -8.83 14.35 -32.58
CA GLY A 367 -9.16 15.74 -32.91
C GLY A 367 -9.85 16.54 -31.80
N LEU A 368 -10.25 15.91 -30.69
CA LEU A 368 -10.98 16.55 -29.59
C LEU A 368 -10.04 17.06 -28.47
N PHE A 369 -8.84 16.49 -28.34
CA PHE A 369 -7.83 16.89 -27.34
C PHE A 369 -6.77 17.88 -27.86
N GLU A 370 -6.72 18.14 -29.18
CA GLU A 370 -5.91 19.23 -29.75
C GLU A 370 -6.57 20.62 -29.62
N GLY A 371 -7.85 20.67 -29.20
CA GLY A 371 -8.66 21.91 -29.15
C GLY A 371 -8.56 22.72 -27.85
N ALA A 372 -7.64 22.41 -26.94
CA ALA A 372 -7.43 23.17 -25.69
C ALA A 372 -6.01 23.76 -25.62
N SER A 373 -5.65 24.56 -26.62
CA SER A 373 -4.57 25.54 -26.54
C SER A 373 -5.01 26.81 -27.26
N LEU A 374 -5.78 27.64 -26.55
CA LEU A 374 -5.95 29.06 -26.91
C LEU A 374 -5.14 29.89 -25.93
N ILE A 375 -3.82 29.94 -26.15
CA ILE A 375 -3.02 31.11 -25.79
C ILE A 375 -2.92 31.94 -27.07
N GLN A 376 -3.50 33.14 -27.05
CA GLN A 376 -3.45 34.11 -28.14
C GLN A 376 -2.00 34.42 -28.53
N ALA A 377 -1.65 34.16 -29.78
CA ALA A 377 -0.50 34.76 -30.44
C ALA A 377 -0.98 35.95 -31.29
N VAL A 378 -0.37 37.11 -31.05
CA VAL A 378 -0.57 38.39 -31.76
C VAL A 378 0.00 38.24 -33.20
N PRO A 379 -0.64 38.80 -34.25
CA PRO A 379 -0.30 38.47 -35.64
C PRO A 379 1.01 39.11 -36.11
N GLU A 380 1.80 38.32 -36.84
CA GLU A 380 3.03 38.75 -37.50
C GLU A 380 2.78 39.69 -38.68
N SER A 381 3.64 40.70 -38.81
CA SER A 381 3.87 41.38 -40.08
C SER A 381 5.37 41.59 -40.32
N ASN A 382 5.79 41.10 -41.49
CA ASN A 382 6.91 41.54 -42.34
C ASN A 382 8.32 40.92 -42.18
N LEU A 383 8.65 40.14 -43.23
CA LEU A 383 9.81 40.23 -44.12
C LEU A 383 11.14 39.52 -43.75
N SER A 384 11.34 38.43 -44.50
CA SER A 384 12.51 38.10 -45.34
C SER A 384 13.78 37.49 -44.73
N ASN A 385 14.17 36.40 -45.41
CA ASN A 385 15.50 35.97 -45.84
C ASN A 385 16.34 34.99 -44.99
N THR A 386 16.69 33.92 -45.71
CA THR A 386 17.89 33.05 -45.69
C THR A 386 17.90 31.73 -44.91
N PRO A 387 18.53 30.66 -45.48
CA PRO A 387 18.29 29.24 -45.14
C PRO A 387 19.33 28.67 -44.13
N PRO A 388 19.21 27.39 -43.70
CA PRO A 388 19.53 26.94 -42.33
C PRO A 388 20.98 26.45 -42.15
N PRO A 389 21.39 26.12 -40.90
CA PRO A 389 22.24 24.95 -40.73
C PRO A 389 21.85 24.01 -39.56
N SER A 390 21.78 22.73 -39.93
CA SER A 390 22.28 21.51 -39.27
C SER A 390 22.61 21.48 -37.76
N ALA A 391 22.00 20.48 -37.12
CA ALA A 391 22.50 19.52 -36.13
C ALA A 391 23.80 19.80 -35.34
N GLY A 392 23.68 19.77 -34.01
CA GLY A 392 24.71 19.27 -33.10
C GLY A 392 24.91 20.10 -31.83
N ARG A 393 24.42 19.60 -30.69
CA ARG A 393 25.23 19.32 -29.47
C ARG A 393 24.36 18.90 -28.29
N VAL A 394 24.55 17.63 -27.94
CA VAL A 394 24.35 17.03 -26.63
C VAL A 394 25.32 17.65 -25.60
N ALA A 395 24.83 17.73 -24.36
CA ALA A 395 25.56 17.82 -23.08
C ALA A 395 26.06 19.18 -22.58
N ALA A 396 25.49 19.56 -21.42
CA ALA A 396 25.86 20.54 -20.38
C ALA A 396 24.65 21.47 -20.14
N VAL A 397 23.95 21.49 -19.00
CA VAL A 397 24.45 21.53 -17.63
C VAL A 397 23.40 20.90 -16.70
N LEU A 398 23.76 19.80 -16.04
CA LEU A 398 23.33 19.49 -14.68
C LEU A 398 24.20 20.33 -13.75
N ALA A 399 23.59 21.18 -12.93
CA ALA A 399 24.01 21.54 -11.57
C ALA A 399 23.35 22.85 -11.11
N GLU A 400 22.80 22.80 -9.90
CA GLU A 400 22.55 23.92 -8.97
C GLU A 400 21.43 24.91 -9.36
N THR A 401 20.35 25.01 -8.58
CA THR A 401 20.40 25.63 -7.26
C THR A 401 19.02 25.52 -6.58
N ASN A 402 19.03 25.27 -5.27
CA ASN A 402 17.91 25.44 -4.37
C ASN A 402 18.44 26.14 -3.10
N THR A 403 17.57 26.90 -2.42
CA THR A 403 17.70 27.66 -1.15
C THR A 403 17.93 29.19 -1.25
N PRO A 404 17.58 29.99 -0.21
CA PRO A 404 16.22 30.36 0.26
C PRO A 404 16.06 31.91 0.41
N PRO A 405 14.87 32.48 0.74
CA PRO A 405 14.71 33.93 0.78
C PRO A 405 14.91 34.53 2.18
N GLU A 406 15.62 35.66 2.24
CA GLU A 406 15.67 36.57 3.39
C GLU A 406 15.29 38.02 2.99
N THR A 407 14.44 38.58 3.85
CA THR A 407 14.30 39.99 4.29
C THR A 407 14.21 41.15 3.28
N ARG A 408 13.07 41.88 3.35
CA ARG A 408 12.97 43.27 2.87
C ARG A 408 12.29 44.16 3.93
N THR A 409 13.02 45.20 4.31
CA THR A 409 12.64 46.31 5.20
C THR A 409 11.66 47.27 4.54
N LEU A 410 10.71 47.82 5.31
CA LEU A 410 10.01 49.07 4.99
C LEU A 410 9.72 49.89 6.26
N GLN A 411 9.93 51.19 6.13
CA GLN A 411 9.71 52.24 7.12
C GLN A 411 8.23 52.67 7.21
N THR A 412 7.95 53.34 8.33
CA THR A 412 6.71 53.86 8.93
C THR A 412 5.92 54.93 8.16
N GLU A 413 4.60 54.98 8.36
CA GLU A 413 3.83 56.22 8.57
C GLU A 413 2.50 55.98 9.33
N ASN A 414 2.09 56.99 10.11
CA ASN A 414 1.07 57.02 11.17
C ASN A 414 -0.40 57.04 10.70
N ALA A 415 -1.35 56.55 11.53
CA ALA A 415 -2.35 57.38 12.25
C ALA A 415 -3.56 56.60 12.84
N ALA A 416 -3.81 56.89 14.13
CA ALA A 416 -5.09 57.00 14.86
C ALA A 416 -5.99 55.77 15.13
N GLY A 417 -6.36 55.58 16.42
CA GLY A 417 -7.65 54.95 16.78
C GLY A 417 -7.74 54.11 18.07
N ASP A 418 -7.47 54.72 19.22
CA ASP A 418 -8.11 54.57 20.54
C ASP A 418 -8.40 53.22 21.26
N ALA A 419 -8.10 53.29 22.57
CA ALA A 419 -8.75 52.71 23.76
C ALA A 419 -8.47 51.26 24.25
N ASP A 420 -7.71 51.24 25.37
CA ASP A 420 -7.94 50.52 26.64
C ASP A 420 -7.98 48.98 26.67
N THR A 421 -7.28 48.25 27.54
CA THR A 421 -6.91 48.51 28.94
C THR A 421 -5.90 47.45 29.44
N LYS A 422 -4.94 47.87 30.29
CA LYS A 422 -4.35 47.20 31.50
C LYS A 422 -3.93 45.70 31.39
N ASN A 423 -2.75 45.26 31.84
CA ASN A 423 -2.03 45.68 33.04
C ASN A 423 -0.64 45.01 33.11
N THR A 424 0.33 45.75 33.70
CA THR A 424 1.45 45.30 34.58
C THR A 424 2.43 44.25 34.04
N GLY A 425 3.69 44.55 33.77
CA GLY A 425 4.73 45.11 34.66
C GLY A 425 5.73 43.96 34.95
N SER A 426 7.05 44.04 34.93
CA SER A 426 8.06 45.11 35.02
C SER A 426 9.41 44.44 34.67
N THR A 427 10.17 44.94 33.68
CA THR A 427 11.44 45.70 33.82
C THR A 427 12.47 45.22 34.85
N ALA A 428 13.66 44.83 34.38
CA ALA A 428 14.99 45.34 34.77
C ALA A 428 16.06 44.55 33.98
N VAL A 429 16.62 45.08 32.89
CA VAL A 429 17.86 45.89 32.80
C VAL A 429 19.13 45.08 33.09
N ALA A 430 19.91 44.92 32.01
CA ALA A 430 21.27 44.45 31.97
C ALA A 430 22.27 45.52 32.44
N ALA A 431 23.42 45.08 32.93
CA ALA A 431 24.65 45.84 32.93
C ALA A 431 25.85 44.90 32.67
N GLU A 432 26.82 45.46 31.98
CA GLU A 432 27.84 44.86 31.12
C GLU A 432 29.07 44.28 31.83
N GLY A 433 29.81 43.44 31.09
CA GLY A 433 31.26 43.64 30.90
C GLY A 433 32.19 42.55 31.43
N GLY A 434 32.92 41.89 30.51
CA GLY A 434 34.13 41.13 30.85
C GLY A 434 34.51 40.03 29.87
N SER A 435 35.34 40.38 28.88
CA SER A 435 35.95 39.51 27.85
C SER A 435 36.95 38.49 28.38
N THR A 436 37.01 37.30 27.76
CA THR A 436 38.30 36.66 27.39
C THR A 436 38.08 35.57 26.35
N SER A 437 38.86 35.67 25.27
CA SER A 437 38.95 34.73 24.16
C SER A 437 39.99 33.66 24.45
N THR A 438 39.72 32.41 24.04
CA THR A 438 40.76 31.44 23.73
C THR A 438 40.23 30.50 22.66
N GLY A 439 40.87 30.53 21.48
CA GLY A 439 40.60 29.66 20.36
C GLY A 439 41.11 28.24 20.60
N GLY A 440 40.31 27.25 20.19
CA GLY A 440 40.76 25.88 20.01
C GLY A 440 41.18 25.69 18.57
N THR A 441 42.45 25.31 18.36
CA THR A 441 42.96 24.87 17.06
C THR A 441 42.59 23.40 16.90
N GLU A 442 41.87 23.05 15.83
CA GLU A 442 41.74 21.67 15.37
C GLU A 442 43.14 21.13 15.03
N ARG A 443 43.50 19.99 15.61
CA ARG A 443 44.57 19.13 15.13
C ARG A 443 44.00 17.74 14.92
N ASP A 444 44.09 17.29 13.67
CA ASP A 444 43.94 15.89 13.29
C ASP A 444 44.94 15.04 14.09
N ILE A 445 44.44 14.03 14.81
CA ILE A 445 45.26 12.99 15.44
C ILE A 445 44.96 11.69 14.70
N GLU A 446 45.58 11.54 13.52
CA GLU A 446 46.07 10.23 13.11
C GLU A 446 47.45 10.03 13.78
N GLN A 447 47.66 8.81 14.30
CA GLN A 447 48.90 8.27 14.88
C GLN A 447 49.26 8.70 16.31
N ASP A 448 48.89 7.84 17.28
CA ASP A 448 49.84 7.29 18.28
C ASP A 448 49.12 6.23 19.14
N LEU A 449 49.24 4.95 18.75
CA LEU A 449 48.93 3.81 19.61
C LEU A 449 50.26 3.25 20.15
N PRO A 450 50.44 3.08 21.47
CA PRO A 450 51.59 2.33 22.00
C PRO A 450 51.48 0.88 21.53
N LYS A 451 52.45 0.40 20.74
CA LYS A 451 52.61 -1.03 20.46
C LYS A 451 53.25 -1.68 21.69
N ASP A 452 52.44 -2.07 22.67
CA ASP A 452 52.90 -2.99 23.71
C ASP A 452 53.10 -4.37 23.08
N VAL A 453 54.35 -4.68 22.76
CA VAL A 453 54.74 -6.00 22.26
C VAL A 453 54.72 -6.98 23.45
N PRO A 454 54.02 -8.13 23.34
CA PRO A 454 54.00 -9.13 24.40
C PRO A 454 55.41 -9.56 24.82
N PRO A 455 55.65 -9.84 26.12
CA PRO A 455 56.92 -10.40 26.58
C PRO A 455 57.29 -11.64 25.76
N GLY A 456 58.52 -11.66 25.23
CA GLY A 456 59.02 -12.73 24.38
C GLY A 456 58.84 -12.53 22.87
N LEU A 457 58.20 -11.44 22.41
CA LEU A 457 58.25 -11.01 20.99
C LEU A 457 59.22 -9.83 20.78
N ASN A 458 59.90 -9.80 19.64
CA ASN A 458 60.62 -8.60 19.18
C ASN A 458 59.67 -7.60 18.49
N SER A 459 60.21 -6.42 18.14
CA SER A 459 59.51 -5.35 17.42
C SER A 459 58.95 -5.76 16.05
N ASP A 460 59.44 -6.87 15.49
CA ASP A 460 59.04 -7.41 14.19
C ASP A 460 57.98 -8.53 14.32
N GLY A 461 57.60 -8.90 15.55
CA GLY A 461 56.56 -9.89 15.84
C GLY A 461 57.05 -11.34 15.90
N GLU A 462 58.36 -11.58 15.92
CA GLU A 462 58.95 -12.91 16.05
C GLU A 462 59.16 -13.28 17.53
N VAL A 463 58.91 -14.53 17.88
CA VAL A 463 59.11 -15.06 19.24
C VAL A 463 60.61 -15.24 19.48
N VAL A 464 61.19 -14.37 20.31
CA VAL A 464 62.60 -14.42 20.73
C VAL A 464 62.78 -15.19 22.04
N ASP A 465 61.74 -15.21 22.87
CA ASP A 465 61.71 -15.98 24.11
C ASP A 465 60.37 -16.74 24.21
N SER A 466 60.43 -18.05 23.95
CA SER A 466 59.28 -18.93 23.88
C SER A 466 58.61 -19.11 25.24
N GLU A 467 59.40 -19.16 26.30
CA GLU A 467 58.94 -19.46 27.65
C GLU A 467 58.23 -18.23 28.25
N ALA A 468 58.79 -17.04 28.03
CA ALA A 468 58.15 -15.78 28.43
C ALA A 468 56.84 -15.51 27.67
N TYR A 469 56.76 -15.91 26.39
CA TYR A 469 55.54 -15.76 25.61
C TYR A 469 54.45 -16.77 26.03
N GLU A 470 54.81 -18.02 26.29
CA GLU A 470 53.87 -19.04 26.77
C GLU A 470 53.29 -18.70 28.14
N ASP A 471 54.10 -18.19 29.07
CA ASP A 471 53.64 -17.74 30.39
C ASP A 471 52.67 -16.55 30.30
N TRP A 472 52.94 -15.61 29.39
CA TRP A 472 52.04 -14.48 29.13
C TRP A 472 50.70 -14.95 28.54
N VAL A 473 50.72 -15.89 27.60
CA VAL A 473 49.51 -16.49 27.03
C VAL A 473 48.70 -17.23 28.10
N GLN A 474 49.35 -18.02 28.97
CA GLN A 474 48.68 -18.74 30.05
C GLN A 474 48.03 -17.80 31.08
N ALA A 475 48.72 -16.73 31.48
CA ALA A 475 48.19 -15.74 32.42
C ALA A 475 46.99 -14.97 31.83
N SER A 476 47.02 -14.64 30.54
CA SER A 476 45.92 -13.95 29.86
C SER A 476 44.65 -14.82 29.78
N HIS A 477 44.81 -16.13 29.56
CA HIS A 477 43.71 -17.09 29.54
C HIS A 477 43.07 -17.29 30.91
N GLN A 478 43.89 -17.41 31.97
CA GLN A 478 43.38 -17.51 33.35
C GLN A 478 42.59 -16.27 33.76
N THR A 479 43.04 -15.09 33.35
CA THR A 479 42.35 -13.83 33.64
C THR A 479 40.99 -13.78 32.95
N ARG A 480 40.90 -14.14 31.65
CA ARG A 480 39.63 -14.21 30.90
C ARG A 480 38.65 -15.22 31.49
N ASP A 481 39.12 -16.38 31.92
CA ASP A 481 38.28 -17.40 32.54
C ASP A 481 37.79 -16.97 33.94
N MET A 482 38.59 -16.18 34.66
CA MET A 482 38.19 -15.58 35.94
C MET A 482 37.11 -14.51 35.74
N THR A 483 37.26 -13.62 34.75
CA THR A 483 36.25 -12.62 34.39
C THR A 483 34.93 -13.26 33.95
N ARG A 484 35.01 -14.33 33.14
CA ARG A 484 33.81 -15.09 32.71
C ARG A 484 33.11 -15.80 33.87
N ARG A 485 33.85 -16.25 34.89
CA ARG A 485 33.27 -16.83 36.11
C ARG A 485 32.61 -15.77 37.00
N GLU A 486 33.18 -14.57 37.09
CA GLU A 486 32.57 -13.45 37.80
C GLU A 486 31.29 -12.96 37.13
N GLU A 487 31.25 -12.85 35.80
CA GLU A 487 30.05 -12.49 35.04
C GLU A 487 28.90 -13.50 35.25
N VAL A 488 29.21 -14.79 35.36
CA VAL A 488 28.20 -15.84 35.64
C VAL A 488 27.69 -15.76 37.09
N ASN A 489 28.56 -15.45 38.05
CA ASN A 489 28.17 -15.31 39.47
C ASN A 489 27.31 -14.06 39.72
N ILE A 490 27.54 -12.96 39.00
CA ILE A 490 26.73 -11.73 39.11
C ILE A 490 25.29 -11.98 38.63
N ASN A 491 25.12 -12.75 37.56
CA ASN A 491 23.78 -13.09 37.05
C ASN A 491 23.03 -14.09 37.94
N HIS A 492 23.74 -14.98 38.66
CA HIS A 492 23.11 -15.95 39.56
C HIS A 492 22.76 -15.38 40.95
N ALA A 493 23.44 -14.32 41.40
CA ALA A 493 23.15 -13.63 42.66
C ALA A 493 21.82 -12.85 42.62
N THR A 494 21.42 -12.37 41.44
CA THR A 494 20.16 -11.64 41.24
C THR A 494 18.91 -12.52 41.30
N ASP A 495 19.01 -13.84 41.02
CA ASP A 495 17.87 -14.75 41.12
C ASP A 495 17.58 -15.17 42.57
N LYS A 496 18.59 -15.31 43.43
CA LYS A 496 18.39 -15.62 44.87
C LYS A 496 17.87 -14.46 45.70
N ALA A 497 18.00 -13.22 45.22
CA ALA A 497 17.50 -12.03 45.92
C ALA A 497 16.02 -11.74 45.62
N ARG A 498 15.39 -12.40 44.63
CA ARG A 498 13.97 -12.25 44.32
C ARG A 498 13.05 -13.25 45.03
N ASP A 499 13.59 -14.37 45.52
CA ASP A 499 12.79 -15.38 46.24
C ASP A 499 12.57 -15.06 47.74
N PHE A 500 13.11 -13.96 48.26
CA PHE A 500 13.05 -13.62 49.71
C PHE A 500 12.13 -12.44 50.07
N ASP A 501 11.47 -11.80 49.10
CA ASP A 501 10.71 -10.55 49.35
C ASP A 501 9.18 -10.66 49.13
N ASP A 502 8.65 -11.85 48.82
CA ASP A 502 7.21 -12.06 48.56
C ASP A 502 6.38 -12.58 49.77
N ASP A 503 6.99 -12.69 50.96
CA ASP A 503 6.35 -13.25 52.18
C ASP A 503 5.94 -12.19 53.23
N ARG A 504 5.49 -11.00 52.82
CA ARG A 504 4.83 -10.05 53.75
C ARG A 504 3.56 -9.45 53.19
N GLU A 505 2.49 -10.22 53.32
CA GLU A 505 1.11 -9.79 53.25
C GLU A 505 0.64 -9.05 54.52
N VAL A 506 -0.17 -8.01 54.30
CA VAL A 506 -1.34 -7.53 55.09
C VAL A 506 -1.11 -6.73 56.38
N PHE A 507 -1.54 -5.45 56.34
CA PHE A 507 -2.72 -4.94 57.07
C PHE A 507 -3.36 -3.75 56.35
#